data_AF-A0A2V9BZB3-F1
#
_entry.id   AF-A0A2V9BZB3-F1
#
_cell.length_a   1.000
_cell.length_b   1.000
_cell.length_c   1.000
_cell.angle_alpha   90.00
_cell.angle_beta   90.00
_cell.angle_gamma   90.00
#
_symmetry.space_group_name_H-M   'P 1'
#
loop_
_entity.id
_entity.type
_entity.pdbx_description
1 polymer ?
#
loop_
_entity_poly.entity_id
_entity_poly.type
_entity_poly.pdbx_seq_one_letter_code
_entity_poly.pdbx_strand_id
1 'polypeptide(L)'
;MAFADAGVGVTPANQDLRFYLMKKVAFLFVLFLGFAWNCNAQTWTYVQESVITYCANNTSSCGNFAGTMIPTQANTVWIFGISTTNDVTATVSGGGATWTECSTCTTYLSGFRRNRIFYALGGTAGSTNFSISLSGNSGSSFAVTFVEVQPPAGTTASFDVGGVTSSSTCSGTCTGVALTLSATDVVVQFLNRNAPADWKGWSSPYLTLPNGDGVHVNAPAGSEAAPTVNVLPGATGAVFSAIAFKSTAGSFTPPAPGPMSLVSFVDPDPASGLNGLNCAPSCSLAVPATGSGHLLYLEAANTSGVFLGSVSGGGTWVVPASCQIKGGQNAGNALSCAYALSSSSTPATAINITMAGNANSMLAFYEVASTTGAFAFDTSNTATNAASTSPSGASLSLAQGATDVVFQSILVFGGTSSLSYFPNVRGCRSGCGPQFWNGQAASDAILNVTSTTLNTPKYSNQQNNATIVSGIAFKAGSGTAQAPAAPSGLTAVVN
;
A
#
# COMPACT_ATOMS: atom_id res chain seq x y z
N MET A 1 4.34 48.87 27.65
CA MET A 1 4.27 48.85 29.12
C MET A 1 5.65 49.27 29.63
N ALA A 2 5.74 50.47 30.19
CA ALA A 2 6.98 51.04 30.72
C ALA A 2 7.30 50.37 32.07
N PHE A 3 8.56 50.03 32.31
CA PHE A 3 9.03 49.72 33.66
C PHE A 3 9.84 50.89 34.19
N ALA A 4 9.33 51.43 35.29
CA ALA A 4 9.91 52.52 36.05
C ALA A 4 11.12 52.04 36.86
N ASP A 5 12.01 53.01 37.05
CA ASP A 5 13.21 53.02 37.87
C ASP A 5 12.90 52.83 39.35
N ALA A 6 13.78 52.11 40.06
CA ALA A 6 13.84 52.08 41.51
C ALA A 6 15.31 51.98 41.94
N GLY A 7 15.75 53.04 42.63
CA GLY A 7 17.12 53.29 43.02
C GLY A 7 17.75 52.31 44.02
N VAL A 8 19.06 52.19 43.85
CA VAL A 8 20.15 52.24 44.84
C VAL A 8 19.94 51.56 46.21
N GLY A 9 20.70 50.49 46.42
CA GLY A 9 21.66 50.45 47.53
C GLY A 9 21.51 49.34 48.57
N VAL A 10 21.92 48.10 48.26
CA VAL A 10 22.65 47.20 49.17
C VAL A 10 23.43 46.20 48.31
N THR A 11 24.75 46.11 48.46
CA THR A 11 25.55 45.00 47.93
C THR A 11 25.34 43.74 48.76
N PRO A 12 25.01 42.60 48.12
CA PRO A 12 25.70 41.36 48.43
C PRO A 12 26.22 40.73 47.14
N ALA A 13 27.48 41.01 46.81
CA ALA A 13 28.17 40.61 45.58
C ALA A 13 28.40 39.08 45.40
N ASN A 14 27.65 38.21 46.06
CA ASN A 14 27.79 36.76 45.91
C ASN A 14 26.46 35.97 45.86
N GLN A 15 25.30 36.62 46.01
CA GLN A 15 24.00 35.94 45.83
C GLN A 15 23.43 36.12 44.41
N ASP A 16 23.76 37.21 43.73
CA ASP A 16 23.24 37.48 42.39
C ASP A 16 23.82 36.56 41.31
N LEU A 17 25.10 36.17 41.40
CA LEU A 17 25.71 35.34 40.35
C LEU A 17 25.06 33.95 40.26
N ARG A 18 24.65 33.36 41.41
CA ARG A 18 23.95 32.07 41.45
C ARG A 18 22.51 32.19 40.92
N PHE A 19 21.82 33.28 41.23
CA PHE A 19 20.46 33.51 40.72
C PHE A 19 20.44 33.79 39.21
N TYR A 20 21.40 34.57 38.69
CA TYR A 20 21.55 34.80 37.25
C TYR A 20 22.02 33.55 36.50
N LEU A 21 22.91 32.73 37.10
CA LEU A 21 23.33 31.46 36.52
C LEU A 21 22.19 30.44 36.51
N MET A 22 21.41 30.31 37.59
CA MET A 22 20.23 29.43 37.63
C MET A 22 19.12 29.88 36.69
N LYS A 23 18.88 31.19 36.52
CA LYS A 23 17.93 31.70 35.52
C LYS A 23 18.41 31.44 34.09
N LYS A 24 19.71 31.61 33.79
CA LYS A 24 20.27 31.28 32.47
C LYS A 24 20.26 29.77 32.20
N VAL A 25 20.58 28.94 33.19
CA VAL A 25 20.53 27.47 33.07
C VAL A 25 19.08 27.00 32.92
N ALA A 26 18.13 27.55 33.68
CA ALA A 26 16.71 27.24 33.53
C ALA A 26 16.15 27.74 32.18
N PHE A 27 16.56 28.91 31.71
CA PHE A 27 16.16 29.43 30.38
C PHE A 27 16.77 28.59 29.25
N LEU A 28 18.02 28.12 29.39
CA LEU A 28 18.64 27.15 28.47
C LEU A 28 17.97 25.78 28.55
N PHE A 29 17.58 25.30 29.73
CA PHE A 29 16.86 24.04 29.90
C PHE A 29 15.44 24.13 29.32
N VAL A 30 14.75 25.27 29.47
CA VAL A 30 13.43 25.51 28.88
C VAL A 30 13.52 25.73 27.37
N LEU A 31 14.60 26.34 26.86
CA LEU A 31 14.88 26.32 25.41
C LEU A 31 15.17 24.90 24.93
N PHE A 32 16.03 24.13 25.59
CA PHE A 32 16.34 22.75 25.19
C PHE A 32 15.13 21.82 25.30
N LEU A 33 14.27 21.99 26.31
CA LEU A 33 13.00 21.26 26.44
C LEU A 33 11.95 21.73 25.42
N GLY A 34 11.92 23.03 25.10
CA GLY A 34 11.05 23.60 24.06
C GLY A 34 11.45 23.20 22.63
N PHE A 35 12.75 23.00 22.38
CA PHE A 35 13.27 22.45 21.12
C PHE A 35 13.17 20.93 21.03
N ALA A 36 13.14 20.21 22.15
CA ALA A 36 12.97 18.75 22.19
C ALA A 36 11.49 18.30 22.06
N TRP A 37 10.52 19.23 22.08
CA TRP A 37 9.09 18.92 22.13
C TRP A 37 8.35 18.95 20.79
N ASN A 38 9.05 18.96 19.65
CA ASN A 38 8.44 18.78 18.33
C ASN A 38 9.23 17.86 17.40
N CYS A 39 10.03 16.93 17.92
CA CYS A 39 10.54 15.82 17.10
C CYS A 39 9.45 14.75 16.88
N ASN A 40 8.29 15.15 16.36
CA ASN A 40 7.52 14.19 15.56
C ASN A 40 8.38 13.95 14.33
N ALA A 41 8.88 12.73 14.16
CA ALA A 41 9.75 12.43 13.03
C ALA A 41 9.07 12.85 11.72
N GLN A 42 9.73 13.70 10.95
CA GLN A 42 9.20 14.19 9.69
C GLN A 42 9.15 13.02 8.72
N THR A 43 7.98 12.79 8.14
CA THR A 43 7.77 11.74 7.15
C THR A 43 6.65 12.14 6.21
N TRP A 44 6.85 11.90 4.93
CA TRP A 44 5.77 11.73 3.98
C TRP A 44 4.91 10.53 4.38
N THR A 45 3.64 10.59 4.04
CA THR A 45 2.71 9.48 4.23
C THR A 45 2.05 9.18 2.91
N TYR A 46 2.08 7.93 2.46
CA TYR A 46 1.25 7.50 1.35
C TYR A 46 -0.16 7.23 1.88
N VAL A 47 -1.18 7.79 1.22
CA VAL A 47 -2.56 7.80 1.72
C VAL A 47 -3.41 6.79 0.98
N GLN A 48 -3.46 6.90 -0.36
CA GLN A 48 -4.21 5.96 -1.17
C GLN A 48 -3.70 5.87 -2.61
N GLU A 49 -4.06 4.76 -3.25
CA GLU A 49 -4.07 4.61 -4.70
C GLU A 49 -5.44 4.11 -5.13
N SER A 50 -5.87 4.48 -6.32
CA SER A 50 -7.11 3.99 -6.91
C SER A 50 -6.89 3.62 -8.36
N VAL A 51 -7.22 2.38 -8.72
CA VAL A 51 -7.26 1.97 -10.12
C VAL A 51 -8.67 2.25 -10.63
N ILE A 52 -8.78 3.22 -11.52
CA ILE A 52 -10.04 3.58 -12.16
C ILE A 52 -10.15 2.71 -13.41
N THR A 53 -10.74 1.54 -13.24
CA THR A 53 -10.80 0.46 -14.24
C THR A 53 -11.90 0.62 -15.30
N TYR A 54 -12.72 1.67 -15.22
CA TYR A 54 -13.94 1.82 -16.04
C TYR A 54 -13.88 2.94 -17.07
N CYS A 55 -12.71 3.50 -17.34
CA CYS A 55 -12.60 4.39 -18.48
C CYS A 55 -12.83 3.55 -19.74
N ALA A 56 -13.99 3.74 -20.37
CA ALA A 56 -14.35 2.97 -21.54
C ALA A 56 -13.32 3.22 -22.66
N ASN A 57 -12.79 2.14 -23.22
CA ASN A 57 -11.97 2.23 -24.41
C ASN A 57 -12.78 2.88 -25.53
N ASN A 58 -12.07 3.48 -26.47
CA ASN A 58 -12.67 4.20 -27.57
C ASN A 58 -13.51 5.43 -27.17
N THR A 59 -13.29 6.01 -25.98
CA THR A 59 -13.98 7.24 -25.53
C THR A 59 -13.01 8.42 -25.32
N SER A 60 -13.59 9.62 -25.19
CA SER A 60 -12.86 10.88 -24.94
C SER A 60 -13.05 11.43 -23.52
N SER A 61 -13.68 10.69 -22.61
CA SER A 61 -13.88 11.14 -21.24
C SER A 61 -13.96 9.98 -20.26
N CYS A 62 -13.54 10.25 -19.04
CA CYS A 62 -13.67 9.34 -17.91
C CYS A 62 -13.88 10.14 -16.64
N GLY A 63 -14.86 9.78 -15.81
CA GLY A 63 -15.16 10.55 -14.62
C GLY A 63 -16.15 9.84 -13.71
N ASN A 64 -16.48 10.50 -12.60
CA ASN A 64 -17.27 9.95 -11.50
C ASN A 64 -16.62 8.70 -10.88
N PHE A 65 -15.65 8.96 -10.00
CA PHE A 65 -14.87 7.95 -9.28
C PHE A 65 -15.50 7.62 -7.91
N ALA A 66 -16.79 7.94 -7.72
CA ALA A 66 -17.51 7.66 -6.49
C ALA A 66 -17.47 6.15 -6.18
N GLY A 67 -16.95 5.81 -5.00
CA GLY A 67 -16.78 4.43 -4.55
C GLY A 67 -15.70 3.62 -5.29
N THR A 68 -15.01 4.24 -6.25
CA THR A 68 -13.76 3.76 -6.84
C THR A 68 -12.54 4.39 -6.17
N MET A 69 -12.72 5.14 -5.08
CA MET A 69 -11.68 5.71 -4.23
C MET A 69 -12.28 6.04 -2.87
N ILE A 70 -11.45 6.12 -1.83
CA ILE A 70 -11.90 6.65 -0.54
C ILE A 70 -11.93 8.19 -0.60
N PRO A 71 -12.77 8.85 0.20
CA PRO A 71 -12.82 10.32 0.21
C PRO A 71 -11.43 10.92 0.50
N THR A 72 -10.99 11.87 -0.32
CA THR A 72 -9.68 12.49 -0.19
C THR A 72 -9.48 13.20 1.16
N GLN A 73 -8.23 13.35 1.58
CA GLN A 73 -7.88 14.09 2.78
C GLN A 73 -7.57 15.56 2.48
N ALA A 74 -7.61 16.40 3.50
CA ALA A 74 -7.17 17.79 3.39
C ALA A 74 -5.64 17.85 3.33
N ASN A 75 -5.11 18.87 2.65
CA ASN A 75 -3.67 19.18 2.61
C ASN A 75 -2.79 18.04 2.08
N THR A 76 -3.32 17.23 1.17
CA THR A 76 -2.60 16.17 0.46
C THR A 76 -2.26 16.60 -0.97
N VAL A 77 -1.35 15.86 -1.59
CA VAL A 77 -1.05 15.93 -3.03
C VAL A 77 -1.85 14.83 -3.72
N TRP A 78 -2.53 15.20 -4.80
CA TRP A 78 -3.28 14.28 -5.65
C TRP A 78 -2.58 14.14 -6.98
N ILE A 79 -2.45 12.92 -7.49
CA ILE A 79 -1.72 12.60 -8.71
C ILE A 79 -2.61 11.69 -9.57
N PHE A 80 -2.81 12.04 -10.83
CA PHE A 80 -3.41 11.16 -11.83
C PHE A 80 -2.36 10.71 -12.84
N GLY A 81 -2.17 9.40 -12.98
CA GLY A 81 -1.53 8.79 -14.13
C GLY A 81 -2.58 8.41 -15.16
N ILE A 82 -2.50 8.96 -16.37
CA ILE A 82 -3.46 8.74 -17.46
C ILE A 82 -2.74 8.06 -18.61
N SER A 83 -3.22 6.88 -18.98
CA SER A 83 -2.67 6.08 -20.06
C SER A 83 -3.66 5.88 -21.20
N THR A 84 -3.26 6.29 -22.41
CA THR A 84 -4.05 6.16 -23.65
C THR A 84 -3.23 5.49 -24.74
N THR A 85 -3.89 4.88 -25.74
CA THR A 85 -3.17 4.37 -26.92
C THR A 85 -2.98 5.46 -27.98
N ASN A 86 -3.98 6.31 -28.17
CA ASN A 86 -3.93 7.39 -29.15
C ASN A 86 -3.18 8.63 -28.64
N ASP A 87 -2.71 9.44 -29.60
CA ASP A 87 -2.18 10.78 -29.35
C ASP A 87 -3.31 11.78 -29.08
N VAL A 88 -3.67 11.91 -27.82
CA VAL A 88 -4.69 12.87 -27.37
C VAL A 88 -4.13 13.70 -26.23
N THR A 89 -4.49 14.97 -26.15
CA THR A 89 -4.28 15.77 -24.95
C THR A 89 -5.34 15.43 -23.90
N ALA A 90 -5.05 15.72 -22.64
CA ALA A 90 -5.96 15.43 -21.53
C ALA A 90 -6.11 16.67 -20.64
N THR A 91 -7.24 16.76 -19.94
CA THR A 91 -7.45 17.72 -18.85
C THR A 91 -8.10 17.00 -17.67
N VAL A 92 -7.79 17.46 -16.45
CA VAL A 92 -8.39 16.95 -15.22
C VAL A 92 -9.14 18.08 -14.53
N SER A 93 -10.29 17.75 -13.96
CA SER A 93 -11.17 18.67 -13.23
C SER A 93 -11.84 17.95 -12.05
N GLY A 94 -12.32 18.74 -11.09
CA GLY A 94 -13.01 18.23 -9.90
C GLY A 94 -12.19 18.36 -8.62
N GLY A 95 -12.81 17.94 -7.52
CA GLY A 95 -12.22 18.00 -6.17
C GLY A 95 -11.89 19.38 -5.61
N GLY A 96 -12.40 20.46 -6.22
CA GLY A 96 -12.11 21.83 -5.79
C GLY A 96 -10.64 22.25 -5.96
N ALA A 97 -9.87 21.50 -6.74
CA ALA A 97 -8.44 21.70 -6.91
C ALA A 97 -8.09 22.34 -8.26
N THR A 98 -6.88 22.91 -8.34
CA THR A 98 -6.27 23.32 -9.61
C THR A 98 -5.31 22.22 -10.08
N TRP A 99 -5.59 21.65 -11.24
CA TRP A 99 -4.81 20.56 -11.83
C TRP A 99 -3.72 21.09 -12.75
N THR A 100 -2.51 20.53 -12.62
CA THR A 100 -1.34 20.85 -13.45
C THR A 100 -0.85 19.60 -14.15
N GLU A 101 -0.60 19.65 -15.46
CA GLU A 101 0.10 18.57 -16.18
C GLU A 101 1.60 18.66 -15.90
N CYS A 102 2.22 17.56 -15.46
CA CYS A 102 3.67 17.46 -15.37
C CYS A 102 4.25 17.21 -16.77
N SER A 103 4.64 18.28 -17.46
CA SER A 103 5.18 18.22 -18.82
C SER A 103 6.45 17.37 -18.93
N THR A 104 7.27 17.30 -17.88
CA THR A 104 8.49 16.47 -17.85
C THR A 104 8.25 15.01 -17.49
N CYS A 105 7.04 14.68 -17.04
CA CYS A 105 6.63 13.32 -16.68
C CYS A 105 5.87 12.61 -17.81
N THR A 106 5.48 13.34 -18.86
CA THR A 106 4.73 12.81 -19.99
C THR A 106 5.68 12.12 -20.98
N THR A 107 5.34 10.89 -21.36
CA THR A 107 6.20 10.05 -22.19
C THR A 107 5.43 9.35 -23.30
N TYR A 108 6.16 9.08 -24.38
CA TYR A 108 5.66 8.41 -25.56
C TYR A 108 6.72 7.44 -26.09
N LEU A 109 6.28 6.19 -26.32
CA LEU A 109 7.01 5.23 -27.11
C LEU A 109 6.09 4.74 -28.22
N SER A 110 6.54 4.83 -29.48
CA SER A 110 5.72 4.45 -30.63
C SER A 110 5.34 2.97 -30.56
N GLY A 111 4.05 2.68 -30.78
CA GLY A 111 3.50 1.33 -30.61
C GLY A 111 3.18 0.97 -29.16
N PHE A 112 3.38 1.88 -28.19
CA PHE A 112 3.04 1.68 -26.78
C PHE A 112 2.01 2.69 -26.28
N ARG A 113 1.42 2.38 -25.11
CA ARG A 113 0.56 3.32 -24.41
C ARG A 113 1.34 4.58 -24.04
N ARG A 114 0.70 5.73 -24.20
CA ARG A 114 1.18 7.03 -23.72
C ARG A 114 0.92 7.13 -22.23
N ASN A 115 1.76 7.88 -21.51
CA ASN A 115 1.51 8.20 -20.12
C ASN A 115 1.56 9.71 -19.92
N ARG A 116 0.52 10.27 -19.32
CA ARG A 116 0.42 11.67 -18.91
C ARG A 116 0.18 11.73 -17.42
N ILE A 117 0.91 12.60 -16.73
CA ILE A 117 0.76 12.76 -15.28
C ILE A 117 0.20 14.15 -14.99
N PHE A 118 -0.89 14.17 -14.23
CA PHE A 118 -1.47 15.39 -13.67
C PHE A 118 -1.32 15.37 -12.16
N TYR A 119 -1.17 16.53 -11.56
CA TYR A 119 -1.17 16.66 -10.10
C TYR A 119 -1.92 17.89 -9.63
N ALA A 120 -2.34 17.85 -8.36
CA ALA A 120 -2.88 18.97 -7.63
C ALA A 120 -2.25 19.03 -6.23
N LEU A 121 -1.91 20.25 -5.80
CA LEU A 121 -1.38 20.52 -4.46
C LEU A 121 -2.55 21.01 -3.59
N GLY A 122 -3.24 20.08 -2.94
CA GLY A 122 -4.45 20.34 -2.17
C GLY A 122 -5.75 20.28 -2.97
N GLY A 123 -6.85 20.53 -2.27
CA GLY A 123 -8.22 20.46 -2.79
C GLY A 123 -9.21 20.31 -1.64
N THR A 124 -10.48 20.13 -1.97
CA THR A 124 -11.55 19.93 -0.98
C THR A 124 -11.49 18.50 -0.43
N ALA A 125 -11.26 18.36 0.87
CA ALA A 125 -11.34 17.07 1.55
C ALA A 125 -12.72 16.43 1.37
N GLY A 126 -12.76 15.11 1.32
CA GLY A 126 -13.97 14.33 1.07
C GLY A 126 -14.33 14.19 -0.40
N SER A 127 -13.48 14.63 -1.33
CA SER A 127 -13.76 14.57 -2.75
C SER A 127 -13.58 13.15 -3.31
N THR A 128 -14.54 12.71 -4.12
CA THR A 128 -14.45 11.48 -4.94
C THR A 128 -14.86 11.72 -6.39
N ASN A 129 -15.20 12.96 -6.74
CA ASN A 129 -15.77 13.33 -8.02
C ASN A 129 -14.76 14.13 -8.83
N PHE A 130 -14.10 13.41 -9.73
CA PHE A 130 -13.16 13.98 -10.70
C PHE A 130 -13.61 13.61 -12.12
N SER A 131 -13.17 14.40 -13.08
CA SER A 131 -13.44 14.19 -14.50
C SER A 131 -12.19 14.44 -15.32
N ILE A 132 -11.93 13.52 -16.23
CA ILE A 132 -10.85 13.52 -17.22
C ILE A 132 -11.49 13.67 -18.59
N SER A 133 -11.03 14.66 -19.34
CA SER A 133 -11.48 14.90 -20.71
C SER A 133 -10.27 14.82 -21.64
N LEU A 134 -10.46 14.19 -22.80
CA LEU A 134 -9.44 14.01 -23.83
C LEU A 134 -9.80 14.84 -25.06
N SER A 135 -8.80 15.33 -25.81
CA SER A 135 -9.03 16.06 -27.07
C SER A 135 -9.63 15.21 -28.19
N GLY A 136 -9.65 13.90 -28.01
CA GLY A 136 -10.16 12.92 -28.95
C GLY A 136 -10.31 11.56 -28.28
N ASN A 137 -10.51 10.54 -29.09
CA ASN A 137 -10.68 9.19 -28.60
C ASN A 137 -9.34 8.61 -28.04
N SER A 138 -9.37 8.03 -26.83
CA SER A 138 -8.31 7.25 -26.17
C SER A 138 -7.74 6.07 -26.96
N GLY A 139 -8.50 5.49 -27.88
CA GLY A 139 -8.12 4.31 -28.66
C GLY A 139 -8.43 3.00 -27.94
N SER A 140 -7.60 1.96 -28.15
CA SER A 140 -7.84 0.62 -27.59
C SER A 140 -7.58 0.48 -26.08
N SER A 141 -7.07 1.53 -25.43
CA SER A 141 -6.85 1.56 -23.98
C SER A 141 -7.09 2.96 -23.44
N PHE A 142 -7.85 3.06 -22.35
CA PHE A 142 -7.93 4.22 -21.47
C PHE A 142 -7.81 3.73 -20.03
N ALA A 143 -6.65 3.92 -19.40
CA ALA A 143 -6.41 3.53 -18.02
C ALA A 143 -6.08 4.77 -17.18
N VAL A 144 -6.59 4.81 -15.96
CA VAL A 144 -6.38 5.93 -15.04
C VAL A 144 -6.02 5.38 -13.67
N THR A 145 -4.92 5.89 -13.13
CA THR A 145 -4.49 5.66 -11.75
C THR A 145 -4.59 6.98 -11.00
N PHE A 146 -5.14 6.95 -9.78
CA PHE A 146 -5.07 8.06 -8.83
C PHE A 146 -4.16 7.69 -7.67
N VAL A 147 -3.30 8.60 -7.23
CA VAL A 147 -2.46 8.46 -6.03
C VAL A 147 -2.64 9.70 -5.16
N GLU A 148 -2.78 9.48 -3.85
CA GLU A 148 -2.81 10.53 -2.83
C GLU A 148 -1.67 10.32 -1.83
N VAL A 149 -0.93 11.40 -1.55
CA VAL A 149 0.16 11.42 -0.58
C VAL A 149 0.05 12.65 0.31
N GLN A 150 0.47 12.52 1.56
CA GLN A 150 0.42 13.59 2.56
C GLN A 150 1.84 14.05 2.92
N PRO A 151 2.12 15.35 2.90
CA PRO A 151 3.39 15.89 3.36
C PRO A 151 3.58 15.69 4.87
N PRO A 152 4.82 15.85 5.39
CA PRO A 152 5.08 15.86 6.82
C PRO A 152 4.12 16.77 7.60
N ALA A 153 3.75 16.35 8.81
CA ALA A 153 2.82 17.10 9.64
C ALA A 153 3.26 18.56 9.82
N GLY A 154 2.33 19.50 9.61
CA GLY A 154 2.60 20.94 9.71
C GLY A 154 3.32 21.56 8.51
N THR A 155 3.53 20.81 7.41
CA THR A 155 4.22 21.31 6.21
C THR A 155 3.30 21.32 4.99
N THR A 156 3.73 22.03 3.94
CA THR A 156 3.02 22.11 2.66
C THR A 156 3.87 21.49 1.55
N ALA A 157 3.22 20.81 0.61
CA ALA A 157 3.87 20.19 -0.54
C ALA A 157 4.07 21.17 -1.70
N SER A 158 5.09 20.93 -2.52
CA SER A 158 5.32 21.57 -3.80
C SER A 158 5.94 20.58 -4.78
N PHE A 159 5.69 20.77 -6.08
CA PHE A 159 6.37 19.99 -7.12
C PHE A 159 7.89 20.20 -7.02
N ASP A 160 8.65 19.13 -7.15
CA ASP A 160 10.11 19.22 -7.22
C ASP A 160 10.62 18.94 -8.64
N VAL A 161 10.51 17.69 -9.08
CA VAL A 161 11.04 17.24 -10.36
C VAL A 161 10.18 16.12 -10.93
N GLY A 162 10.26 15.95 -12.24
CA GLY A 162 9.65 14.85 -12.96
C GLY A 162 10.56 14.37 -14.08
N GLY A 163 10.36 13.14 -14.52
CA GLY A 163 11.18 12.55 -15.57
C GLY A 163 10.53 11.33 -16.21
N VAL A 164 11.15 10.85 -17.27
CA VAL A 164 10.66 9.72 -18.06
C VAL A 164 11.80 8.85 -18.55
N THR A 165 11.53 7.56 -18.73
CA THR A 165 12.39 6.67 -19.51
C THR A 165 11.53 5.66 -20.27
N SER A 166 12.07 5.06 -21.31
CA SER A 166 11.38 4.00 -22.05
C SER A 166 12.39 3.01 -22.60
N SER A 167 11.93 1.77 -22.79
CA SER A 167 12.71 0.71 -23.41
C SER A 167 11.79 -0.09 -24.32
N SER A 168 12.18 -0.34 -25.56
CA SER A 168 11.44 -1.21 -26.48
C SER A 168 11.73 -2.70 -26.26
N THR A 169 12.81 -3.02 -25.55
CA THR A 169 13.30 -4.39 -25.37
C THR A 169 13.17 -4.92 -23.94
N CYS A 170 12.69 -4.11 -22.99
CA CYS A 170 12.62 -4.57 -21.62
C CYS A 170 11.74 -5.82 -21.49
N SER A 171 12.31 -6.88 -20.91
CA SER A 171 11.67 -8.13 -20.49
C SER A 171 12.40 -8.66 -19.26
N GLY A 172 11.70 -9.21 -18.27
CA GLY A 172 12.32 -9.64 -17.01
C GLY A 172 12.63 -8.46 -16.09
N THR A 173 13.80 -7.84 -16.16
CA THR A 173 14.16 -6.71 -15.28
C THR A 173 14.26 -5.41 -16.06
N CYS A 174 13.48 -4.40 -15.66
CA CYS A 174 13.52 -3.06 -16.22
C CYS A 174 14.14 -2.06 -15.24
N THR A 175 14.54 -0.90 -15.76
CA THR A 175 15.04 0.24 -14.99
C THR A 175 14.05 1.38 -15.11
N GLY A 176 13.60 1.91 -13.97
CA GLY A 176 12.71 3.07 -13.87
C GLY A 176 13.41 4.39 -14.13
N VAL A 177 12.81 5.49 -13.66
CA VAL A 177 13.33 6.84 -13.87
C VAL A 177 14.29 7.23 -12.75
N ALA A 178 15.50 7.70 -13.08
CA ALA A 178 16.37 8.38 -12.12
C ALA A 178 15.98 9.86 -12.01
N LEU A 179 16.06 10.43 -10.81
CA LEU A 179 15.71 11.83 -10.54
C LEU A 179 16.83 12.53 -9.76
N THR A 180 16.84 13.87 -9.80
CA THR A 180 17.69 14.68 -8.92
C THR A 180 16.77 15.53 -8.05
N LEU A 181 16.73 15.19 -6.76
CA LEU A 181 15.81 15.72 -5.77
C LEU A 181 16.46 16.90 -5.03
N SER A 182 15.71 17.98 -4.82
CA SER A 182 16.19 19.17 -4.10
C SER A 182 15.95 19.11 -2.59
N ALA A 183 15.11 18.18 -2.12
CA ALA A 183 14.77 17.99 -0.71
C ALA A 183 14.47 16.50 -0.42
N THR A 184 14.00 16.20 0.79
CA THR A 184 13.47 14.87 1.08
C THR A 184 12.04 14.77 0.54
N ASP A 185 11.85 13.90 -0.45
CA ASP A 185 10.68 13.89 -1.31
C ASP A 185 9.84 12.62 -1.12
N VAL A 186 8.62 12.68 -1.65
CA VAL A 186 7.90 11.48 -2.08
C VAL A 186 8.05 11.35 -3.59
N VAL A 187 8.46 10.17 -4.07
CA VAL A 187 8.62 9.87 -5.50
C VAL A 187 7.60 8.80 -5.90
N VAL A 188 6.84 9.03 -6.97
CA VAL A 188 5.93 8.06 -7.56
C VAL A 188 6.38 7.73 -8.97
N GLN A 189 6.55 6.44 -9.26
CA GLN A 189 6.93 5.87 -10.55
C GLN A 189 5.74 5.15 -11.15
N PHE A 190 5.37 5.49 -12.38
CA PHE A 190 4.30 4.85 -13.13
C PHE A 190 4.89 3.96 -14.22
N LEU A 191 4.44 2.71 -14.30
CA LEU A 191 4.86 1.74 -15.31
C LEU A 191 3.70 1.34 -16.23
N ASN A 192 3.81 1.73 -17.50
CA ASN A 192 2.88 1.34 -18.56
C ASN A 192 3.53 0.40 -19.59
N ARG A 193 2.78 -0.64 -20.02
CA ARG A 193 3.23 -1.66 -20.99
C ARG A 193 2.11 -2.05 -21.97
N ASN A 194 2.47 -2.83 -22.99
CA ASN A 194 1.57 -3.31 -24.04
C ASN A 194 0.79 -4.60 -23.72
N ALA A 195 1.21 -5.34 -22.69
CA ALA A 195 0.56 -6.56 -22.23
C ALA A 195 -0.06 -6.33 -20.84
N PRO A 196 -1.15 -7.03 -20.47
CA PRO A 196 -1.73 -6.94 -19.13
C PRO A 196 -0.68 -7.30 -18.07
N ALA A 197 -0.73 -6.61 -16.94
CA ALA A 197 0.35 -6.61 -15.97
C ALA A 197 0.52 -7.98 -15.29
N ASP A 198 1.70 -8.54 -15.44
CA ASP A 198 2.23 -9.57 -14.56
C ASP A 198 3.05 -8.91 -13.44
N TRP A 199 3.12 -9.59 -12.28
CA TRP A 199 3.80 -9.15 -11.05
C TRP A 199 4.97 -8.16 -11.27
N LYS A 200 4.84 -6.96 -10.69
CA LYS A 200 5.82 -5.85 -10.76
C LYS A 200 6.52 -5.68 -9.41
N GLY A 201 7.70 -6.27 -9.24
CA GLY A 201 8.48 -6.13 -8.01
C GLY A 201 9.48 -4.98 -8.12
N TRP A 202 9.22 -3.81 -7.51
CA TRP A 202 10.19 -2.71 -7.47
C TRP A 202 11.28 -3.01 -6.44
N SER A 203 12.52 -2.68 -6.76
CA SER A 203 13.63 -2.80 -5.82
C SER A 203 13.52 -1.78 -4.70
N SER A 204 13.85 -2.22 -3.49
CA SER A 204 14.05 -1.34 -2.33
C SER A 204 14.96 -0.15 -2.71
N PRO A 205 14.67 1.07 -2.22
CA PRO A 205 13.68 1.44 -1.19
C PRO A 205 12.25 1.72 -1.70
N TYR A 206 11.96 1.48 -2.98
CA TYR A 206 10.61 1.65 -3.51
C TYR A 206 9.67 0.56 -2.98
N LEU A 207 8.44 0.95 -2.68
CA LEU A 207 7.32 0.06 -2.45
C LEU A 207 6.63 -0.18 -3.80
N THR A 208 6.31 -1.44 -4.08
CA THR A 208 5.32 -1.75 -5.11
C THR A 208 3.93 -1.32 -4.60
N LEU A 209 3.18 -0.62 -5.44
CA LEU A 209 1.79 -0.20 -5.27
C LEU A 209 0.81 -1.24 -5.88
N PRO A 210 -0.50 -1.15 -5.57
CA PRO A 210 -1.56 -1.96 -6.20
C PRO A 210 -1.49 -2.34 -7.65
N ASN A 211 -1.43 -1.35 -8.51
CA ASN A 211 -1.33 -1.56 -9.96
C ASN A 211 0.11 -1.93 -10.41
N GLY A 212 0.99 -2.14 -9.45
CA GLY A 212 2.41 -2.38 -9.59
C GLY A 212 3.22 -1.16 -10.01
N ASP A 213 2.72 0.05 -9.79
CA ASP A 213 3.51 1.29 -9.77
C ASP A 213 4.43 1.31 -8.55
N GLY A 214 5.38 2.24 -8.51
CA GLY A 214 6.39 2.31 -7.46
C GLY A 214 6.25 3.59 -6.64
N VAL A 215 6.38 3.52 -5.31
CA VAL A 215 6.47 4.72 -4.47
C VAL A 215 7.69 4.66 -3.55
N HIS A 216 8.49 5.72 -3.50
CA HIS A 216 9.55 5.89 -2.51
C HIS A 216 9.16 7.03 -1.58
N VAL A 217 8.78 6.66 -0.35
CA VAL A 217 8.41 7.61 0.70
C VAL A 217 9.68 8.08 1.41
N ASN A 218 9.92 9.39 1.42
CA ASN A 218 11.11 10.03 1.98
C ASN A 218 12.40 9.73 1.23
N ALA A 219 12.36 9.82 -0.10
CA ALA A 219 13.55 9.77 -0.94
C ALA A 219 14.50 10.92 -0.55
N PRO A 220 15.77 10.64 -0.23
CA PRO A 220 16.71 11.66 0.24
C PRO A 220 17.06 12.65 -0.88
N ALA A 221 17.40 13.89 -0.50
CA ALA A 221 17.88 14.90 -1.44
C ALA A 221 19.15 14.44 -2.18
N GLY A 222 19.30 14.88 -3.43
CA GLY A 222 20.41 14.54 -4.31
C GLY A 222 19.99 13.60 -5.44
N SER A 223 20.96 12.83 -5.96
CA SER A 223 20.70 11.89 -7.05
C SER A 223 19.98 10.64 -6.53
N GLU A 224 18.71 10.52 -6.90
CA GLU A 224 17.91 9.32 -6.70
C GLU A 224 18.15 8.38 -7.89
N ALA A 225 18.81 7.25 -7.63
CA ALA A 225 19.10 6.27 -8.66
C ALA A 225 17.80 5.67 -9.24
N ALA A 226 17.83 5.32 -10.52
CA ALA A 226 16.72 4.64 -11.14
C ALA A 226 16.47 3.28 -10.45
N PRO A 227 15.27 3.02 -9.90
CA PRO A 227 14.97 1.74 -9.31
C PRO A 227 14.88 0.66 -10.40
N THR A 228 15.14 -0.58 -10.02
CA THR A 228 14.85 -1.73 -10.88
C THR A 228 13.44 -2.23 -10.60
N VAL A 229 12.78 -2.79 -11.62
CA VAL A 229 11.49 -3.45 -11.46
C VAL A 229 11.52 -4.78 -12.22
N ASN A 230 11.18 -5.86 -11.53
CA ASN A 230 10.98 -7.15 -12.15
C ASN A 230 9.56 -7.21 -12.73
N VAL A 231 9.46 -7.61 -13.99
CA VAL A 231 8.25 -7.84 -14.78
C VAL A 231 8.33 -9.25 -15.36
N LEU A 232 7.19 -9.86 -15.72
CA LEU A 232 7.24 -11.21 -16.27
C LEU A 232 8.08 -11.29 -17.56
N PRO A 233 8.92 -12.35 -17.70
CA PRO A 233 9.60 -12.65 -18.95
C PRO A 233 8.61 -12.91 -20.09
N GLY A 234 8.86 -12.32 -21.26
CA GLY A 234 8.07 -12.59 -22.49
C GLY A 234 7.25 -11.40 -23.00
N ALA A 235 6.88 -10.45 -22.15
CA ALA A 235 6.36 -9.16 -22.60
C ALA A 235 7.54 -8.24 -23.01
N THR A 236 7.45 -7.59 -24.17
CA THR A 236 8.49 -6.67 -24.66
C THR A 236 8.07 -5.21 -24.51
N GLY A 237 9.01 -4.41 -24.02
CA GLY A 237 8.95 -2.97 -23.93
C GLY A 237 8.14 -2.40 -22.75
N ALA A 238 8.54 -1.21 -22.31
CA ALA A 238 8.02 -0.54 -21.13
C ALA A 238 8.23 0.97 -21.21
N VAL A 239 7.28 1.70 -20.66
CA VAL A 239 7.28 3.17 -20.58
C VAL A 239 7.15 3.56 -19.11
N PHE A 240 8.08 4.39 -18.64
CA PHE A 240 8.20 4.82 -17.26
C PHE A 240 8.06 6.34 -17.16
N SER A 241 7.29 6.77 -16.17
CA SER A 241 7.19 8.17 -15.76
C SER A 241 7.45 8.27 -14.27
N ALA A 242 8.08 9.34 -13.81
CA ALA A 242 8.20 9.61 -12.39
C ALA A 242 7.90 11.06 -12.06
N ILE A 243 7.32 11.28 -10.89
CA ILE A 243 7.03 12.59 -10.33
C ILE A 243 7.44 12.63 -8.88
N ALA A 244 8.06 13.73 -8.46
CA ALA A 244 8.52 13.94 -7.10
C ALA A 244 7.96 15.23 -6.51
N PHE A 245 7.64 15.18 -5.22
CA PHE A 245 7.17 16.32 -4.45
C PHE A 245 8.02 16.51 -3.21
N LYS A 246 8.42 17.76 -2.99
CA LYS A 246 9.07 18.23 -1.78
C LYS A 246 8.08 18.91 -0.85
N SER A 247 8.49 19.08 0.39
CA SER A 247 7.72 19.82 1.38
C SER A 247 8.51 20.98 1.96
N THR A 248 7.82 21.90 2.64
CA THR A 248 8.46 22.96 3.41
C THR A 248 9.29 22.47 4.60
N ALA A 249 9.29 21.17 4.90
CA ALA A 249 10.27 20.55 5.81
C ALA A 249 11.72 20.64 5.27
N GLY A 250 11.90 20.76 3.95
CA GLY A 250 13.20 20.66 3.31
C GLY A 250 13.77 19.23 3.37
N SER A 251 15.10 19.12 3.47
CA SER A 251 15.77 17.84 3.63
C SER A 251 15.74 17.41 5.10
N PHE A 252 15.20 16.22 5.35
CA PHE A 252 15.11 15.62 6.68
C PHE A 252 15.52 14.16 6.66
N THR A 253 15.92 13.64 7.82
CA THR A 253 16.20 12.22 8.00
C THR A 253 14.92 11.52 8.48
N PRO A 254 14.25 10.74 7.62
CA PRO A 254 13.11 9.93 8.05
C PRO A 254 13.46 8.90 9.13
N PRO A 255 12.48 8.42 9.92
CA PRO A 255 12.68 7.30 10.85
C PRO A 255 13.36 6.11 10.19
N ALA A 256 14.22 5.41 10.92
CA ALA A 256 14.82 4.16 10.42
C ALA A 256 13.71 3.19 9.93
N PRO A 257 13.96 2.42 8.85
CA PRO A 257 13.05 1.35 8.45
C PRO A 257 12.72 0.44 9.63
N GLY A 258 11.46 0.04 9.74
CA GLY A 258 11.08 -1.02 10.66
C GLY A 258 11.72 -2.36 10.29
N PRO A 259 11.72 -3.33 11.21
CA PRO A 259 12.47 -4.58 11.07
C PRO A 259 11.95 -5.56 10.01
N MET A 260 10.73 -5.38 9.50
CA MET A 260 10.09 -6.26 8.52
C MET A 260 10.04 -5.68 7.10
N SER A 261 10.11 -6.55 6.10
CA SER A 261 10.02 -6.20 4.69
C SER A 261 9.29 -7.22 3.82
N LEU A 262 8.41 -6.76 2.93
CA LEU A 262 7.84 -7.58 1.86
C LEU A 262 8.95 -7.96 0.87
N VAL A 263 9.16 -9.25 0.67
CA VAL A 263 10.14 -9.84 -0.24
C VAL A 263 9.49 -10.17 -1.58
N SER A 264 8.29 -10.75 -1.54
CA SER A 264 7.54 -11.15 -2.71
C SER A 264 6.03 -11.03 -2.49
N PHE A 265 5.31 -10.85 -3.58
CA PHE A 265 3.86 -10.85 -3.66
C PHE A 265 3.46 -11.56 -4.96
N VAL A 266 2.43 -12.39 -4.97
CA VAL A 266 1.94 -13.03 -6.22
C VAL A 266 0.41 -13.04 -6.22
N ASP A 267 -0.16 -12.54 -7.31
CA ASP A 267 -1.60 -12.59 -7.64
C ASP A 267 -1.75 -13.21 -9.04
N PRO A 268 -2.33 -14.43 -9.17
CA PRO A 268 -2.76 -14.98 -10.44
C PRO A 268 -4.10 -14.36 -10.88
N ASP A 269 -4.08 -13.13 -11.38
CA ASP A 269 -5.27 -12.42 -11.87
C ASP A 269 -5.72 -12.99 -13.24
N PRO A 270 -6.98 -13.42 -13.42
CA PRO A 270 -7.55 -13.79 -14.73
C PRO A 270 -7.37 -12.76 -15.85
N ALA A 271 -7.25 -11.45 -15.53
CA ALA A 271 -7.04 -10.41 -16.53
C ALA A 271 -5.58 -10.33 -17.05
N SER A 272 -4.63 -10.97 -16.37
CA SER A 272 -3.21 -11.07 -16.77
C SER A 272 -2.93 -12.14 -17.83
N GLY A 273 -3.96 -12.87 -18.31
CA GLY A 273 -3.76 -13.98 -19.26
C GLY A 273 -3.26 -15.27 -18.61
N LEU A 274 -2.97 -15.24 -17.31
CA LEU A 274 -2.99 -16.43 -16.47
C LEU A 274 -4.47 -16.79 -16.28
N ASN A 275 -4.95 -17.82 -16.99
CA ASN A 275 -6.25 -18.42 -16.71
C ASN A 275 -6.39 -18.57 -15.19
N GLY A 276 -7.34 -17.86 -14.56
CA GLY A 276 -7.53 -17.83 -13.11
C GLY A 276 -7.29 -19.22 -12.53
N LEU A 277 -6.39 -19.32 -11.54
CA LEU A 277 -5.88 -20.60 -11.08
C LEU A 277 -7.04 -21.45 -10.56
N ASN A 278 -7.57 -22.37 -11.37
CA ASN A 278 -8.73 -23.15 -10.99
C ASN A 278 -8.33 -24.28 -10.03
N CYS A 279 -8.58 -24.07 -8.74
CA CYS A 279 -8.28 -25.04 -7.68
C CYS A 279 -9.50 -25.97 -7.45
N ALA A 280 -9.63 -26.99 -8.30
CA ALA A 280 -10.75 -27.94 -8.26
C ALA A 280 -10.27 -29.41 -8.19
N PRO A 281 -10.00 -29.96 -6.99
CA PRO A 281 -9.84 -29.26 -5.71
C PRO A 281 -8.43 -28.71 -5.50
N SER A 282 -7.46 -29.08 -6.35
CA SER A 282 -6.05 -28.74 -6.16
C SER A 282 -5.45 -27.99 -7.35
N CYS A 283 -4.44 -27.18 -7.07
CA CYS A 283 -3.72 -26.36 -8.04
C CYS A 283 -2.29 -26.07 -7.54
N SER A 284 -1.44 -25.55 -8.42
CA SER A 284 -0.07 -25.12 -8.08
C SER A 284 0.14 -23.67 -8.50
N LEU A 285 0.40 -22.81 -7.53
CA LEU A 285 0.75 -21.41 -7.75
C LEU A 285 2.26 -21.28 -7.94
N ALA A 286 2.70 -20.77 -9.09
CA ALA A 286 4.10 -20.44 -9.30
C ALA A 286 4.48 -19.18 -8.51
N VAL A 287 5.61 -19.21 -7.81
CA VAL A 287 6.13 -18.08 -7.02
C VAL A 287 7.62 -17.89 -7.28
N PRO A 288 8.17 -16.68 -7.08
CA PRO A 288 9.62 -16.51 -6.97
C PRO A 288 10.21 -17.46 -5.92
N ALA A 289 11.46 -17.87 -6.12
CA ALA A 289 12.14 -18.76 -5.19
C ALA A 289 12.12 -18.15 -3.77
N THR A 290 11.43 -18.81 -2.83
CA THR A 290 11.29 -18.31 -1.46
C THR A 290 12.66 -18.23 -0.78
N GLY A 291 12.84 -17.23 0.09
CA GLY A 291 13.95 -17.17 1.02
C GLY A 291 13.81 -18.17 2.18
N SER A 292 14.65 -18.02 3.19
CA SER A 292 14.71 -18.90 4.37
C SER A 292 14.34 -18.13 5.63
N GLY A 293 13.49 -18.70 6.49
CA GLY A 293 13.07 -18.05 7.73
C GLY A 293 12.06 -16.92 7.54
N HIS A 294 11.48 -16.78 6.35
CA HIS A 294 10.49 -15.75 6.04
C HIS A 294 9.08 -16.20 6.45
N LEU A 295 8.19 -15.27 6.72
CA LEU A 295 6.76 -15.53 6.84
C LEU A 295 6.18 -15.71 5.43
N LEU A 296 5.49 -16.83 5.20
CA LEU A 296 4.69 -17.03 3.99
C LEU A 296 3.22 -16.86 4.37
N TYR A 297 2.47 -16.11 3.58
CA TYR A 297 1.04 -15.91 3.76
C TYR A 297 0.32 -16.14 2.44
N LEU A 298 -0.80 -16.85 2.50
CA LEU A 298 -1.68 -17.13 1.37
C LEU A 298 -3.10 -16.80 1.79
N GLU A 299 -3.85 -16.17 0.92
CA GLU A 299 -5.29 -15.96 1.09
C GLU A 299 -6.05 -16.48 -0.13
N ALA A 300 -7.31 -16.85 0.09
CA ALA A 300 -8.20 -17.33 -0.93
C ALA A 300 -9.59 -16.71 -0.78
N ALA A 301 -10.13 -16.21 -1.87
CA ALA A 301 -11.53 -15.83 -2.00
C ALA A 301 -12.25 -16.79 -2.96
N ASN A 302 -13.55 -17.01 -2.76
CA ASN A 302 -14.44 -17.59 -3.78
C ASN A 302 -15.92 -17.33 -3.59
N THR A 303 -16.67 -17.55 -4.67
CA THR A 303 -18.14 -17.44 -4.76
C THR A 303 -18.84 -18.81 -4.68
N SER A 304 -18.11 -19.86 -4.27
CA SER A 304 -18.65 -21.21 -4.05
C SER A 304 -18.80 -21.58 -2.56
N GLY A 305 -18.45 -20.67 -1.64
CA GLY A 305 -18.55 -20.89 -0.20
C GLY A 305 -17.57 -21.95 0.32
N VAL A 306 -16.44 -22.15 -0.35
CA VAL A 306 -15.43 -23.16 0.01
C VAL A 306 -14.23 -22.49 0.69
N PHE A 307 -13.56 -23.17 1.60
CA PHE A 307 -12.33 -22.66 2.24
C PHE A 307 -11.10 -23.42 1.75
N LEU A 308 -9.92 -22.83 1.98
CA LEU A 308 -8.66 -23.57 1.92
C LEU A 308 -8.75 -24.82 2.81
N GLY A 309 -8.36 -25.97 2.27
CA GLY A 309 -8.30 -27.24 2.99
C GLY A 309 -6.87 -27.55 3.47
N SER A 310 -5.90 -27.43 2.57
CA SER A 310 -4.47 -27.56 2.91
C SER A 310 -3.58 -26.78 1.93
N VAL A 311 -2.38 -26.45 2.39
CA VAL A 311 -1.34 -25.78 1.59
C VAL A 311 0.00 -26.47 1.86
N SER A 312 0.84 -26.58 0.84
CA SER A 312 2.18 -27.16 0.97
C SER A 312 3.19 -26.50 0.03
N GLY A 313 4.49 -26.70 0.32
CA GLY A 313 5.60 -26.07 -0.39
C GLY A 313 6.16 -24.87 0.37
N GLY A 314 7.48 -24.71 0.39
CA GLY A 314 8.15 -23.54 0.97
C GLY A 314 8.12 -23.42 2.50
N GLY A 315 7.35 -24.21 3.25
CA GLY A 315 7.27 -24.16 4.71
C GLY A 315 6.24 -25.11 5.32
N THR A 316 6.06 -25.05 6.65
CA THR A 316 4.98 -25.76 7.36
C THR A 316 3.76 -24.87 7.48
N TRP A 317 2.71 -25.20 6.76
CA TRP A 317 1.52 -24.37 6.65
C TRP A 317 0.46 -24.67 7.72
N VAL A 318 -0.20 -23.61 8.16
CA VAL A 318 -1.39 -23.63 9.02
C VAL A 318 -2.53 -22.99 8.25
N VAL A 319 -3.69 -23.66 8.25
CA VAL A 319 -4.96 -23.11 7.73
C VAL A 319 -5.87 -22.81 8.92
N PRO A 320 -5.85 -21.60 9.49
CA PRO A 320 -6.57 -21.33 10.72
C PRO A 320 -8.07 -21.08 10.43
N ALA A 321 -8.94 -21.65 11.26
CA ALA A 321 -10.39 -21.38 11.18
C ALA A 321 -10.72 -19.90 11.49
N SER A 322 -9.86 -19.20 12.23
CA SER A 322 -10.09 -17.84 12.68
C SER A 322 -10.00 -16.77 11.58
N CYS A 323 -9.48 -17.10 10.40
CA CYS A 323 -9.51 -16.21 9.22
C CYS A 323 -10.50 -16.68 8.14
N GLN A 324 -11.34 -17.68 8.45
CA GLN A 324 -12.37 -18.20 7.56
C GLN A 324 -13.70 -17.52 7.83
N ILE A 325 -14.32 -16.97 6.79
CA ILE A 325 -15.63 -16.33 6.90
C ILE A 325 -16.44 -16.49 5.62
N LYS A 326 -17.76 -16.64 5.75
CA LYS A 326 -18.71 -16.62 4.63
C LYS A 326 -19.70 -15.46 4.73
N GLY A 327 -20.27 -15.05 3.59
CA GLY A 327 -21.39 -14.12 3.56
C GLY A 327 -22.07 -13.96 2.20
N GLY A 328 -23.10 -13.11 2.16
CA GLY A 328 -23.89 -12.80 0.96
C GLY A 328 -25.09 -13.72 0.71
N GLN A 329 -25.91 -13.41 -0.31
CA GLN A 329 -27.14 -14.16 -0.61
C GLN A 329 -26.82 -15.65 -0.87
N ASN A 330 -27.51 -16.54 -0.15
CA ASN A 330 -27.40 -18.01 -0.22
C ASN A 330 -25.98 -18.60 0.00
N ALA A 331 -25.22 -18.05 0.96
CA ALA A 331 -23.97 -18.62 1.52
C ALA A 331 -22.81 -18.88 0.52
N GLY A 332 -22.83 -18.23 -0.64
CA GLY A 332 -21.88 -18.46 -1.72
C GLY A 332 -20.52 -17.77 -1.58
N ASN A 333 -20.31 -16.73 -0.77
CA ASN A 333 -18.99 -16.05 -0.75
C ASN A 333 -18.16 -16.50 0.45
N ALA A 334 -16.87 -16.76 0.24
CA ALA A 334 -15.94 -17.21 1.26
C ALA A 334 -14.58 -16.49 1.15
N LEU A 335 -14.03 -16.10 2.30
CA LEU A 335 -12.63 -15.77 2.49
C LEU A 335 -11.98 -16.81 3.40
N SER A 336 -10.74 -17.16 3.12
CA SER A 336 -9.90 -17.99 3.98
C SER A 336 -8.43 -17.64 3.77
N CYS A 337 -7.58 -18.05 4.70
CA CYS A 337 -6.15 -17.82 4.64
C CYS A 337 -5.36 -19.05 5.11
N ALA A 338 -4.07 -19.04 4.81
CA ALA A 338 -3.09 -19.96 5.32
C ALA A 338 -1.77 -19.21 5.54
N TYR A 339 -0.92 -19.70 6.44
CA TYR A 339 0.40 -19.13 6.67
C TYR A 339 1.42 -20.18 7.03
N ALA A 340 2.70 -19.89 6.78
CA ALA A 340 3.84 -20.61 7.35
C ALA A 340 4.74 -19.59 8.08
N LEU A 341 4.93 -19.77 9.39
CA LEU A 341 5.71 -18.84 10.23
C LEU A 341 7.21 -18.79 9.89
N SER A 342 7.69 -19.79 9.15
CA SER A 342 9.06 -19.86 8.67
C SER A 342 9.08 -20.64 7.38
N SER A 343 9.61 -20.01 6.33
CA SER A 343 9.95 -20.69 5.10
C SER A 343 11.13 -21.64 5.31
N SER A 344 11.19 -22.72 4.53
CA SER A 344 12.24 -23.73 4.57
C SER A 344 13.57 -23.19 4.04
N SER A 345 14.68 -23.79 4.49
CA SER A 345 16.02 -23.47 3.96
C SER A 345 16.19 -23.84 2.48
N THR A 346 15.38 -24.77 1.97
CA THR A 346 15.31 -25.08 0.55
C THR A 346 14.27 -24.17 -0.09
N PRO A 347 14.66 -23.31 -1.06
CA PRO A 347 13.72 -22.43 -1.76
C PRO A 347 12.63 -23.22 -2.49
N ALA A 348 11.38 -22.79 -2.37
CA ALA A 348 10.28 -23.28 -3.19
C ALA A 348 9.96 -22.27 -4.30
N THR A 349 9.66 -22.77 -5.49
CA THR A 349 9.19 -21.96 -6.63
C THR A 349 7.72 -22.21 -6.93
N ALA A 350 7.05 -23.02 -6.11
CA ALA A 350 5.64 -23.35 -6.26
C ALA A 350 5.00 -23.61 -4.89
N ILE A 351 3.77 -23.12 -4.72
CA ILE A 351 2.91 -23.37 -3.56
C ILE A 351 1.72 -24.21 -4.04
N ASN A 352 1.58 -25.41 -3.47
CA ASN A 352 0.48 -26.32 -3.81
C ASN A 352 -0.69 -26.12 -2.86
N ILE A 353 -1.87 -26.00 -3.43
CA ILE A 353 -3.07 -25.58 -2.71
C ILE A 353 -4.16 -26.60 -2.97
N THR A 354 -4.85 -27.01 -1.91
CA THR A 354 -6.04 -27.86 -1.99
C THR A 354 -7.18 -27.18 -1.26
N MET A 355 -8.25 -26.88 -1.98
CA MET A 355 -9.51 -26.38 -1.44
C MET A 355 -10.30 -27.52 -0.78
N ALA A 356 -11.11 -27.21 0.23
CA ALA A 356 -11.97 -28.18 0.92
C ALA A 356 -13.15 -28.71 0.05
N GLY A 357 -13.23 -28.27 -1.20
CA GLY A 357 -14.24 -28.62 -2.20
C GLY A 357 -13.84 -28.06 -3.57
N ASN A 358 -14.70 -28.22 -4.57
CA ASN A 358 -14.45 -27.64 -5.89
C ASN A 358 -14.88 -26.18 -5.90
N ALA A 359 -13.92 -25.26 -6.05
CA ALA A 359 -14.19 -23.85 -6.18
C ALA A 359 -13.20 -23.21 -7.13
N ASN A 360 -13.72 -22.42 -8.07
CA ASN A 360 -12.87 -21.44 -8.74
C ASN A 360 -12.42 -20.46 -7.66
N SER A 361 -11.15 -20.55 -7.33
CA SER A 361 -10.54 -19.88 -6.19
C SER A 361 -9.37 -19.11 -6.69
N MET A 362 -9.08 -18.11 -5.93
CA MET A 362 -8.49 -16.92 -6.43
C MET A 362 -7.69 -16.52 -5.18
N LEU A 363 -6.39 -16.32 -5.39
CA LEU A 363 -5.36 -16.45 -4.37
C LEU A 363 -4.37 -15.30 -4.36
N ALA A 364 -4.08 -14.70 -3.21
CA ALA A 364 -2.93 -13.81 -3.08
C ALA A 364 -1.87 -14.45 -2.19
N PHE A 365 -0.60 -14.35 -2.59
CA PHE A 365 0.55 -14.85 -1.84
C PHE A 365 1.47 -13.71 -1.46
N TYR A 366 1.97 -13.74 -0.22
CA TYR A 366 2.91 -12.77 0.32
C TYR A 366 4.07 -13.49 1.00
N GLU A 367 5.27 -12.94 0.84
CA GLU A 367 6.47 -13.37 1.55
C GLU A 367 7.09 -12.18 2.28
N VAL A 368 7.29 -12.31 3.59
CA VAL A 368 7.80 -11.24 4.45
C VAL A 368 9.06 -11.71 5.21
N ALA A 369 10.13 -10.93 5.12
CA ALA A 369 11.35 -11.13 5.90
C ALA A 369 11.33 -10.27 7.17
N SER A 370 12.06 -10.70 8.19
CA SER A 370 12.31 -9.92 9.40
C SER A 370 13.78 -9.97 9.81
N THR A 371 14.29 -8.85 10.32
CA THR A 371 15.62 -8.72 10.92
C THR A 371 15.62 -8.96 12.44
N THR A 372 14.46 -9.05 13.09
CA THR A 372 14.33 -9.17 14.55
C THR A 372 14.07 -10.59 15.05
N GLY A 373 14.06 -11.58 14.16
CA GLY A 373 13.93 -13.00 14.50
C GLY A 373 12.69 -13.66 13.89
N ALA A 374 12.35 -14.84 14.42
CA ALA A 374 11.26 -15.66 13.92
C ALA A 374 9.88 -15.00 14.09
N PHE A 375 8.96 -15.34 13.20
CA PHE A 375 7.58 -14.92 13.28
C PHE A 375 6.79 -15.83 14.23
N ALA A 376 5.83 -15.23 14.94
CA ALA A 376 4.82 -15.93 15.70
C ALA A 376 3.44 -15.37 15.37
N PHE A 377 2.43 -16.23 15.40
CA PHE A 377 1.04 -15.80 15.35
C PHE A 377 0.75 -14.86 16.52
N ASP A 378 0.02 -13.77 16.26
CA ASP A 378 -0.43 -12.85 17.31
C ASP A 378 -1.95 -12.90 17.49
N THR A 379 -2.70 -12.47 16.48
CA THR A 379 -4.16 -12.42 16.55
C THR A 379 -4.80 -12.51 15.16
N SER A 380 -6.10 -12.76 15.13
CA SER A 380 -6.90 -12.75 13.90
C SER A 380 -8.36 -12.48 14.22
N ASN A 381 -9.08 -11.90 13.27
CA ASN A 381 -10.50 -11.66 13.40
C ASN A 381 -11.17 -11.66 12.02
N THR A 382 -12.47 -11.96 11.98
CA THR A 382 -13.30 -11.79 10.81
C THR A 382 -14.55 -10.98 11.16
N ALA A 383 -15.09 -10.26 10.19
CA ALA A 383 -16.30 -9.48 10.41
C ALA A 383 -17.13 -9.34 9.13
N THR A 384 -18.40 -9.01 9.30
CA THR A 384 -19.27 -8.56 8.21
C THR A 384 -19.46 -7.06 8.31
N ASN A 385 -19.49 -6.38 7.17
CA ASN A 385 -19.92 -4.99 7.08
C ASN A 385 -21.28 -4.91 6.41
N ALA A 386 -22.13 -4.01 6.91
CA ALA A 386 -23.30 -3.57 6.16
C ALA A 386 -22.89 -2.87 4.86
N ALA A 387 -23.86 -2.69 3.96
CA ALA A 387 -23.73 -1.88 2.75
C ALA A 387 -23.07 -0.53 3.05
N SER A 388 -21.90 -0.29 2.45
CA SER A 388 -21.13 0.95 2.59
C SER A 388 -20.24 1.15 1.38
N THR A 389 -20.01 2.39 0.98
CA THR A 389 -19.00 2.74 -0.04
C THR A 389 -17.57 2.79 0.50
N SER A 390 -17.40 2.71 1.82
CA SER A 390 -16.11 2.74 2.52
C SER A 390 -16.04 1.75 3.70
N PRO A 391 -16.29 0.43 3.48
CA PRO A 391 -16.26 -0.57 4.53
C PRO A 391 -14.88 -0.64 5.22
N SER A 392 -14.88 -1.02 6.51
CA SER A 392 -13.65 -1.22 7.27
C SER A 392 -13.17 -2.66 7.16
N GLY A 393 -11.87 -2.88 7.30
CA GLY A 393 -11.27 -4.19 7.53
C GLY A 393 -11.65 -4.80 8.86
N ALA A 394 -11.01 -5.92 9.20
CA ALA A 394 -11.20 -6.56 10.48
C ALA A 394 -10.46 -5.76 11.58
N SER A 395 -11.17 -5.46 12.67
CA SER A 395 -10.54 -4.87 13.87
C SER A 395 -9.69 -5.93 14.58
N LEU A 396 -8.46 -5.58 14.93
CA LEU A 396 -7.49 -6.44 15.62
C LEU A 396 -6.96 -5.71 16.87
N SER A 397 -6.85 -6.44 17.97
CA SER A 397 -6.16 -5.99 19.18
C SER A 397 -4.79 -6.63 19.21
N LEU A 398 -3.75 -5.85 18.91
CA LEU A 398 -2.38 -6.33 18.79
C LEU A 398 -1.70 -6.43 20.15
N ALA A 399 -0.83 -7.42 20.32
CA ALA A 399 -0.07 -7.58 21.55
C ALA A 399 0.84 -6.37 21.81
N GLN A 400 0.94 -5.97 23.08
CA GLN A 400 1.79 -4.84 23.44
C GLN A 400 3.27 -5.17 23.31
N GLY A 401 4.07 -4.19 22.87
CA GLY A 401 5.53 -4.29 22.86
C GLY A 401 6.11 -5.16 21.74
N ALA A 402 5.28 -5.62 20.80
CA ALA A 402 5.70 -6.33 19.60
C ALA A 402 5.68 -5.39 18.37
N THR A 403 6.41 -5.79 17.33
CA THR A 403 6.23 -5.22 16.00
C THR A 403 5.54 -6.28 15.14
N ASP A 404 4.38 -5.93 14.60
CA ASP A 404 3.52 -6.83 13.84
C ASP A 404 3.53 -6.54 12.33
N VAL A 405 3.37 -7.60 11.56
CA VAL A 405 2.82 -7.56 10.20
C VAL A 405 1.36 -7.99 10.26
N VAL A 406 0.49 -7.24 9.60
CA VAL A 406 -0.94 -7.48 9.56
C VAL A 406 -1.40 -7.65 8.12
N PHE A 407 -2.09 -8.75 7.83
CA PHE A 407 -2.78 -8.95 6.56
C PHE A 407 -4.28 -8.70 6.73
N GLN A 408 -4.90 -8.03 5.77
CA GLN A 408 -6.29 -7.60 5.82
C GLN A 408 -6.97 -7.81 4.47
N SER A 409 -7.96 -8.70 4.41
CA SER A 409 -8.68 -9.06 3.19
C SER A 409 -10.16 -8.66 3.25
N ILE A 410 -10.75 -8.32 2.12
CA ILE A 410 -12.19 -8.04 1.94
C ILE A 410 -12.75 -8.81 0.73
N LEU A 411 -14.03 -9.14 0.77
CA LEU A 411 -14.79 -9.67 -0.35
C LEU A 411 -16.15 -8.95 -0.44
N VAL A 412 -16.45 -8.41 -1.63
CA VAL A 412 -17.66 -7.66 -1.95
C VAL A 412 -18.64 -8.54 -2.71
N PHE A 413 -19.88 -8.67 -2.22
CA PHE A 413 -20.86 -9.58 -2.83
C PHE A 413 -21.43 -9.01 -4.14
N GLY A 414 -21.46 -9.80 -5.21
CA GLY A 414 -22.24 -9.49 -6.42
C GLY A 414 -21.75 -8.33 -7.26
N GLY A 415 -20.53 -7.81 -7.00
CA GLY A 415 -20.01 -6.66 -7.70
C GLY A 415 -18.87 -6.94 -8.66
N THR A 416 -18.82 -6.22 -9.77
CA THR A 416 -17.57 -5.89 -10.45
C THR A 416 -17.15 -4.57 -9.83
N SER A 417 -16.15 -4.56 -8.94
CA SER A 417 -15.73 -3.34 -8.24
C SER A 417 -14.33 -2.92 -8.64
N SER A 418 -14.16 -1.68 -9.07
CA SER A 418 -12.90 -0.97 -8.80
C SER A 418 -12.76 -0.89 -7.28
N LEU A 419 -11.84 -1.66 -6.72
CA LEU A 419 -11.48 -1.58 -5.30
C LEU A 419 -10.23 -0.72 -5.17
N SER A 420 -10.37 0.37 -4.44
CA SER A 420 -9.36 1.39 -4.24
C SER A 420 -9.09 1.58 -2.76
N TYR A 421 -7.91 1.06 -2.45
CA TYR A 421 -6.96 1.21 -1.35
C TYR A 421 -7.30 1.81 0.04
N PHE A 422 -6.36 1.47 0.95
CA PHE A 422 -6.31 1.38 2.40
C PHE A 422 -5.66 2.64 3.05
N PRO A 423 -6.27 3.32 4.04
CA PRO A 423 -5.82 4.59 4.60
C PRO A 423 -4.64 4.53 5.58
N ASN A 424 -3.92 3.40 5.73
CA ASN A 424 -2.95 3.24 6.84
C ASN A 424 -1.54 2.78 6.45
N VAL A 425 -0.98 3.33 5.37
CA VAL A 425 0.47 3.22 5.11
C VAL A 425 1.23 4.32 5.86
N ARG A 426 1.06 4.37 7.17
CA ARG A 426 2.02 5.06 8.02
C ARG A 426 3.20 4.11 8.25
N GLY A 427 4.18 4.16 7.34
CA GLY A 427 5.54 3.68 7.61
C GLY A 427 5.97 2.35 6.97
N CYS A 428 5.33 1.87 5.91
CA CYS A 428 5.92 0.77 5.15
C CYS A 428 7.08 1.32 4.30
N ARG A 429 8.33 1.09 4.71
CA ARG A 429 9.51 1.25 3.83
C ARG A 429 9.76 0.02 2.96
N SER A 430 8.82 -0.94 2.93
CA SER A 430 9.03 -2.26 2.34
C SER A 430 7.73 -2.97 1.90
N GLY A 431 7.01 -2.42 0.93
CA GLY A 431 5.98 -3.12 0.12
C GLY A 431 4.57 -3.18 0.72
N CYS A 432 3.60 -2.61 0.01
CA CYS A 432 2.16 -2.83 0.22
C CYS A 432 1.63 -3.55 -1.02
N GLY A 433 1.35 -4.84 -0.93
CA GLY A 433 0.87 -5.65 -2.05
C GLY A 433 -0.66 -5.74 -2.06
N PRO A 434 -1.35 -5.43 -3.16
CA PRO A 434 -2.80 -5.51 -3.15
C PRO A 434 -3.49 -5.92 -4.46
N GLN A 435 -4.77 -6.19 -4.27
CA GLN A 435 -5.75 -6.75 -5.21
C GLN A 435 -5.56 -8.24 -5.47
N PHE A 436 -6.71 -8.93 -5.56
CA PHE A 436 -6.79 -10.33 -5.94
C PHE A 436 -8.26 -10.64 -6.32
N TRP A 437 -8.53 -11.26 -7.47
CA TRP A 437 -9.87 -11.52 -8.09
C TRP A 437 -10.57 -10.31 -8.70
N ASN A 438 -10.16 -9.82 -9.87
CA ASN A 438 -10.99 -9.07 -10.84
C ASN A 438 -11.97 -8.04 -10.21
N GLY A 439 -11.53 -7.35 -9.15
CA GLY A 439 -12.33 -6.39 -8.42
C GLY A 439 -13.35 -6.91 -7.40
N GLN A 440 -13.49 -8.20 -7.12
CA GLN A 440 -14.43 -8.76 -6.13
C GLN A 440 -13.82 -8.91 -4.73
N ALA A 441 -12.54 -9.23 -4.66
CA ALA A 441 -11.79 -9.30 -3.41
C ALA A 441 -10.57 -8.35 -3.43
N ALA A 442 -10.07 -8.01 -2.26
CA ALA A 442 -8.82 -7.27 -2.13
C ALA A 442 -8.12 -7.66 -0.83
N SER A 443 -6.80 -7.46 -0.80
CA SER A 443 -5.97 -7.62 0.38
C SER A 443 -4.89 -6.57 0.47
N ASP A 444 -4.34 -6.44 1.68
CA ASP A 444 -3.24 -5.56 2.02
C ASP A 444 -2.42 -6.15 3.14
N ALA A 445 -1.15 -5.78 3.14
CA ALA A 445 -0.18 -6.13 4.17
C ALA A 445 0.35 -4.82 4.79
N ILE A 446 0.08 -4.64 6.08
CA ILE A 446 0.57 -3.52 6.87
C ILE A 446 1.76 -4.03 7.69
N LEU A 447 2.97 -3.57 7.35
CA LEU A 447 4.19 -3.97 8.02
C LEU A 447 4.54 -3.02 9.17
N ASN A 448 5.33 -3.51 10.12
CA ASN A 448 5.96 -2.72 11.16
C ASN A 448 4.97 -1.99 12.09
N VAL A 449 3.82 -2.61 12.37
CA VAL A 449 2.81 -2.06 13.28
C VAL A 449 3.31 -2.20 14.72
N THR A 450 3.53 -1.07 15.38
CA THR A 450 4.03 -0.99 16.77
C THR A 450 2.98 -0.49 17.77
N SER A 451 1.81 -0.10 17.27
CA SER A 451 0.68 0.36 18.08
C SER A 451 -0.16 -0.83 18.55
N THR A 452 -0.64 -0.77 19.79
CA THR A 452 -1.60 -1.75 20.34
C THR A 452 -2.98 -1.68 19.67
N THR A 453 -3.26 -0.55 19.02
CA THR A 453 -4.50 -0.32 18.27
C THR A 453 -4.13 -0.17 16.80
N LEU A 454 -4.57 -1.13 15.98
CA LEU A 454 -4.49 -1.01 14.54
C LEU A 454 -5.54 0.01 14.08
N ASN A 455 -5.12 1.05 13.36
CA ASN A 455 -6.08 1.79 12.55
C ASN A 455 -6.53 0.84 11.44
N THR A 456 -7.72 0.29 11.57
CA THR A 456 -8.28 -0.67 10.60
C THR A 456 -8.31 -0.02 9.21
N PRO A 457 -7.86 -0.72 8.16
CA PRO A 457 -7.97 -0.18 6.82
C PRO A 457 -9.43 0.05 6.42
N LYS A 458 -9.62 0.93 5.45
CA LYS A 458 -10.87 1.20 4.74
C LYS A 458 -10.68 0.76 3.31
N TYR A 459 -11.73 0.26 2.70
CA TYR A 459 -11.72 -0.18 1.31
C TYR A 459 -12.74 0.65 0.55
N SER A 460 -12.52 0.95 -0.72
CA SER A 460 -13.62 1.45 -1.54
C SER A 460 -14.57 0.31 -1.91
N ASN A 461 -15.86 0.62 -2.04
CA ASN A 461 -16.88 -0.33 -2.46
C ASN A 461 -17.92 0.39 -3.32
N GLN A 462 -17.66 0.42 -4.62
CA GLN A 462 -18.44 1.20 -5.58
C GLN A 462 -19.94 0.90 -5.55
N GLN A 463 -20.28 -0.37 -5.39
CA GLN A 463 -21.67 -0.81 -5.48
C GLN A 463 -22.44 -0.64 -4.18
N ASN A 464 -21.77 -0.17 -3.10
CA ASN A 464 -22.36 -0.03 -1.79
C ASN A 464 -22.97 -1.36 -1.28
N ASN A 465 -22.30 -2.48 -1.56
CA ASN A 465 -22.78 -3.81 -1.16
C ASN A 465 -22.32 -4.16 0.26
N ALA A 466 -22.97 -5.11 0.90
CA ALA A 466 -22.41 -5.71 2.12
C ALA A 466 -21.10 -6.46 1.80
N THR A 467 -20.21 -6.57 2.79
CA THR A 467 -18.91 -7.23 2.61
C THR A 467 -18.59 -8.16 3.77
N ILE A 468 -17.67 -9.09 3.53
CA ILE A 468 -16.97 -9.83 4.58
C ILE A 468 -15.51 -9.43 4.57
N VAL A 469 -14.89 -9.40 5.75
CA VAL A 469 -13.49 -9.07 5.95
C VAL A 469 -12.80 -10.10 6.85
N SER A 470 -11.51 -10.28 6.62
CA SER A 470 -10.64 -11.14 7.41
C SER A 470 -9.35 -10.39 7.71
N GLY A 471 -8.83 -10.52 8.92
CA GLY A 471 -7.55 -9.93 9.31
C GLY A 471 -6.76 -10.87 10.19
N ILE A 472 -5.45 -10.88 10.01
CA ILE A 472 -4.51 -11.71 10.76
C ILE A 472 -3.19 -10.98 10.97
N ALA A 473 -2.62 -11.12 12.15
CA ALA A 473 -1.39 -10.46 12.56
C ALA A 473 -0.34 -11.47 13.04
N PHE A 474 0.92 -11.17 12.73
CA PHE A 474 2.08 -11.92 13.16
C PHE A 474 3.13 -10.97 13.70
N LYS A 475 3.71 -11.32 14.86
CA LYS A 475 4.81 -10.57 15.46
C LYS A 475 6.14 -11.16 15.09
N ALA A 476 7.16 -10.30 14.96
CA ALA A 476 8.55 -10.71 14.87
C ALA A 476 9.32 -10.32 16.15
N GLY A 477 9.94 -11.29 16.84
CA GLY A 477 10.71 -11.06 18.07
C GLY A 477 10.65 -12.23 19.06
N SER A 478 11.45 -12.18 20.13
CA SER A 478 11.79 -13.28 21.06
C SER A 478 10.67 -13.80 21.97
N GLY A 479 9.41 -13.82 21.51
CA GLY A 479 8.31 -14.48 22.20
C GLY A 479 8.19 -15.93 21.73
N THR A 480 8.06 -16.88 22.66
CA THR A 480 7.76 -18.27 22.33
C THR A 480 6.49 -18.35 21.49
N ALA A 481 6.59 -18.89 20.28
CA ALA A 481 5.46 -19.12 19.39
C ALA A 481 4.43 -20.02 20.10
N GLN A 482 3.24 -19.50 20.36
CA GLN A 482 2.11 -20.31 20.80
C GLN A 482 1.19 -20.49 19.60
N ALA A 483 1.15 -21.70 19.06
CA ALA A 483 0.14 -22.07 18.06
C ALA A 483 -1.27 -21.84 18.65
N PRO A 484 -2.28 -21.48 17.84
CA PRO A 484 -3.65 -21.42 18.29
C PRO A 484 -4.04 -22.72 19.00
N ALA A 485 -4.82 -22.63 20.07
CA ALA A 485 -5.39 -23.81 20.70
C ALA A 485 -6.18 -24.61 19.66
N ALA A 486 -5.98 -25.94 19.65
CA ALA A 486 -6.83 -26.84 18.88
C ALA A 486 -8.31 -26.58 19.23
N PRO A 487 -9.25 -26.73 18.28
CA PRO A 487 -10.65 -26.44 18.54
C PRO A 487 -11.17 -27.26 19.73
N SER A 488 -11.52 -26.58 20.82
CA SER A 488 -12.28 -27.18 21.92
C SER A 488 -13.76 -27.11 21.55
N GLY A 489 -14.37 -28.26 21.21
CA GLY A 489 -15.81 -28.31 20.92
C GLY A 489 -16.31 -29.43 20.01
N LEU A 490 -15.43 -30.27 19.44
CA LEU A 490 -15.87 -31.46 18.72
C LEU A 490 -16.02 -32.63 19.68
N THR A 491 -17.18 -32.69 20.35
CA THR A 491 -17.69 -33.98 20.85
C THR A 491 -18.04 -34.81 19.63
N ALA A 492 -17.29 -35.89 19.39
CA ALA A 492 -17.70 -36.91 18.44
C ALA A 492 -19.05 -37.47 18.91
N VAL A 493 -20.14 -37.13 18.21
CA VAL A 493 -21.37 -37.90 18.30
C VAL A 493 -21.17 -39.09 17.37
N VAL A 494 -20.80 -40.23 17.95
CA VAL A 494 -20.97 -41.51 17.28
C VAL A 494 -22.45 -41.86 17.39
N ASN A 495 -23.16 -41.85 16.26
CA ASN A 495 -24.38 -42.61 16.06
C ASN A 495 -24.19 -43.48 14.83
#